data_AF-A0A952WE96-F1
#
_entry.id   AF-A0A952WE96-F1
#
_cell.length_a   1.000
_cell.length_b   1.000
_cell.length_c   1.000
_cell.angle_alpha   90.00
_cell.angle_beta   90.00
_cell.angle_gamma   90.00
#
_symmetry.space_group_name_H-M   'P 1'
#
loop_
_entity.id
_entity.type
_entity.pdbx_description
1 polymer ?
#
loop_
_entity_poly.entity_id
_entity_poly.type
_entity_poly.pdbx_seq_one_letter_code
_entity_poly.pdbx_strand_id
1 'polypeptide(L)'
;MIRACILAVLVACGSVQAQLAPPSAPVQRLAAVQADGTVEVLDGFVDLRAIKTIGGLDQETTERVNRFAREWLLDVQQQVIDNVDFVIQIEPLDGSTGYLDTINPQDPKSFERASKYALQLNSSGTLLNALLGRRVLSSEQAQSFQREVYNYDMALLRQVVGSGHDMTLSTRHQYRMSFRDALGMYHSLLDRAVSCIDRAVEALGPEAAAKVKPEVASVKAAKGRDEGRAAMRGLLQKLTHAQRRALLMKVRDLVPITNALSFV
;
A
#
# COMPACT_ATOMS: atom_id res chain seq x y z
N MET A 1 4.52 -18.48 29.20
CA MET A 1 5.41 -17.42 28.68
C MET A 1 5.74 -17.80 27.24
N ILE A 2 4.96 -17.44 26.24
CA ILE A 2 5.02 -16.19 25.45
C ILE A 2 3.58 -15.89 24.98
N ARG A 3 2.90 -14.94 25.63
CA ARG A 3 1.57 -14.42 25.27
C ARG A 3 1.53 -12.94 25.65
N ALA A 4 2.34 -12.16 24.96
CA ALA A 4 2.35 -10.69 24.97
C ALA A 4 3.37 -10.28 23.89
N CYS A 5 2.91 -9.72 22.77
CA CYS A 5 3.70 -8.80 21.92
C CYS A 5 3.04 -8.41 20.57
N ILE A 6 1.82 -8.83 20.23
CA ILE A 6 1.15 -8.31 19.02
C ILE A 6 -0.24 -7.81 19.39
N LEU A 7 -0.29 -6.82 20.28
CA LEU A 7 -1.47 -5.97 20.51
C LEU A 7 -1.03 -4.72 21.30
N ALA A 8 -0.09 -3.93 20.77
CA ALA A 8 0.33 -2.67 21.38
C ALA A 8 0.96 -1.73 20.35
N VAL A 9 0.14 -1.14 19.47
CA VAL A 9 0.51 0.12 18.77
C VAL A 9 -0.58 1.19 18.86
N LEU A 10 -1.75 0.91 19.45
CA LEU A 10 -2.77 1.93 19.67
C LEU A 10 -3.23 1.90 21.14
N VAL A 11 -2.78 2.90 21.89
CA VAL A 11 -3.45 3.64 22.98
C VAL A 11 -2.39 4.13 23.97
N ALA A 12 -1.98 5.39 23.80
CA ALA A 12 -1.42 6.22 24.85
C ALA A 12 -1.80 7.67 24.56
N CYS A 13 -3.07 8.02 24.79
CA CYS A 13 -3.54 9.39 24.75
C CYS A 13 -3.08 10.13 26.02
N GLY A 14 -1.98 10.87 25.92
CA GLY A 14 -1.69 11.97 26.84
C GLY A 14 -2.44 13.21 26.37
N SER A 15 -3.37 13.71 27.17
CA SER A 15 -4.08 14.97 26.94
C SER A 15 -3.12 16.15 27.18
N VAL A 16 -2.73 16.85 26.11
CA VAL A 16 -2.19 18.22 26.20
C VAL A 16 -2.94 19.07 25.17
N GLN A 17 -3.87 19.90 25.64
CA GLN A 17 -4.45 20.98 24.85
C GLN A 17 -3.40 22.08 24.70
N ALA A 18 -2.64 22.04 23.60
CA ALA A 18 -1.88 23.20 23.12
C ALA A 18 -2.72 23.91 22.06
N GLN A 19 -3.20 25.11 22.38
CA GLN A 19 -3.84 26.02 21.44
C GLN A 19 -2.79 26.51 20.44
N LEU A 20 -2.78 25.94 19.24
CA LEU A 20 -1.89 26.34 18.15
C LEU A 20 -2.58 27.37 17.25
N ALA A 21 -1.81 28.38 16.86
CA ALA A 21 -2.20 29.46 15.94
C ALA A 21 -2.79 28.92 14.62
N PRO A 22 -3.69 29.67 13.96
CA PRO A 22 -4.35 29.21 12.75
C PRO A 22 -3.33 28.94 11.63
N PRO A 23 -3.41 27.79 10.94
CA PRO A 23 -2.50 27.48 9.84
C PRO A 23 -2.72 28.43 8.66
N SER A 24 -1.61 28.96 8.13
CA SER A 24 -1.54 29.70 6.88
C SER A 24 -1.85 28.78 5.68
N ALA A 25 -2.79 29.21 4.84
CA ALA A 25 -3.31 28.56 3.62
C ALA A 25 -3.99 27.18 3.84
N PRO A 26 -5.08 26.85 3.10
CA PRO A 26 -5.71 25.55 3.20
C PRO A 26 -4.80 24.50 2.59
N VAL A 27 -3.98 23.88 3.44
CA VAL A 27 -3.32 22.61 3.13
C VAL A 27 -4.42 21.60 2.83
N GLN A 28 -4.42 21.04 1.62
CA GLN A 28 -5.36 19.99 1.24
C GLN A 28 -5.15 18.79 2.19
N ARG A 29 -6.11 18.54 3.07
CA ARG A 29 -6.06 17.44 4.05
C ARG A 29 -6.26 16.10 3.35
N LEU A 30 -5.65 15.04 3.88
CA LEU A 30 -5.87 13.68 3.38
C LEU A 30 -7.31 13.21 3.59
N ALA A 31 -7.91 13.57 4.73
CA ALA A 31 -9.28 13.19 5.10
C ALA A 31 -10.34 14.16 4.53
N ALA A 32 -10.12 14.68 3.31
CA ALA A 32 -11.07 15.59 2.69
C ALA A 32 -12.41 14.87 2.44
N VAL A 33 -13.48 15.44 3.01
CA VAL A 33 -14.84 14.92 2.87
C VAL A 33 -15.38 15.30 1.50
N GLN A 34 -15.85 14.30 0.75
CA GLN A 34 -16.49 14.44 -0.54
C GLN A 34 -17.90 15.04 -0.41
N ALA A 35 -18.51 15.40 -1.54
CA ALA A 35 -19.85 15.99 -1.58
C ALA A 35 -20.94 15.10 -0.96
N ASP A 36 -20.73 13.78 -0.93
CA ASP A 36 -21.63 12.79 -0.35
C ASP A 36 -21.40 12.54 1.15
N GLY A 37 -20.47 13.27 1.79
CA GLY A 37 -20.14 13.11 3.20
C GLY A 37 -19.13 12.00 3.51
N THR A 38 -18.59 11.31 2.49
CA THR A 38 -17.59 10.25 2.65
C THR A 38 -16.15 10.76 2.50
N VAL A 39 -15.18 10.00 2.99
CA VAL A 39 -13.75 10.23 2.74
C VAL A 39 -13.28 9.28 1.64
N GLU A 40 -12.45 9.80 0.73
CA GLU A 40 -11.87 9.02 -0.35
C GLU A 40 -11.00 7.88 0.20
N VAL A 41 -11.25 6.65 -0.28
CA VAL A 41 -10.35 5.53 -0.04
C VAL A 41 -9.16 5.65 -1.00
N LEU A 42 -7.99 5.93 -0.43
CA LEU A 42 -6.75 6.14 -1.14
C LEU A 42 -6.14 4.77 -1.46
N ASP A 43 -5.88 4.52 -2.75
CA ASP A 43 -5.17 3.34 -3.20
C ASP A 43 -3.67 3.46 -2.84
N GLY A 44 -3.19 2.61 -1.94
CA GLY A 44 -1.77 2.52 -1.58
C GLY A 44 -1.25 3.57 -0.60
N PHE A 45 -0.17 4.25 -0.98
CA PHE A 45 0.77 4.89 -0.06
C PHE A 45 0.28 6.23 0.50
N VAL A 46 -0.57 6.17 1.54
CA VAL A 46 -1.06 7.36 2.26
C VAL A 46 0.08 8.17 2.86
N ASP A 47 1.13 7.51 3.33
CA ASP A 47 2.34 8.16 3.85
C ASP A 47 3.01 9.08 2.82
N LEU A 48 3.09 8.68 1.54
CA LEU A 48 3.64 9.53 0.48
C LEU A 48 2.74 10.73 0.19
N ARG A 49 1.42 10.56 0.34
CA ARG A 49 0.46 11.66 0.22
C ARG A 49 0.57 12.62 1.41
N ALA A 50 0.77 12.11 2.63
CA ALA A 50 0.97 12.90 3.84
C ALA A 50 2.20 13.82 3.74
N ILE A 51 3.28 13.37 3.11
CA ILE A 51 4.48 14.21 2.90
C ILE A 51 4.14 15.48 2.11
N LYS A 52 3.19 15.40 1.16
CA LYS A 52 2.78 16.56 0.35
C LYS A 52 1.97 17.57 1.19
N THR A 53 1.45 17.17 2.35
CA THR A 53 0.57 18.00 3.18
C THR A 53 1.27 18.58 4.41
N ILE A 54 2.40 18.04 4.87
CA ILE A 54 3.06 18.53 6.10
C ILE A 54 3.61 19.96 6.01
N GLY A 55 3.79 20.49 4.81
CA GLY A 55 4.31 21.85 4.58
C GLY A 55 5.75 22.07 5.08
N GLY A 56 6.32 23.22 4.76
CA GLY A 56 7.62 23.64 5.32
C GLY A 56 8.81 22.75 4.97
N LEU A 57 8.75 22.01 3.86
CA LEU A 57 9.91 21.29 3.32
C LEU A 57 10.67 22.25 2.39
N ASP A 58 11.90 22.59 2.76
CA ASP A 58 12.82 23.27 1.83
C ASP A 58 13.28 22.31 0.71
N GLN A 59 14.01 22.83 -0.27
CA GLN A 59 14.47 22.03 -1.40
C GLN A 59 15.37 20.87 -0.96
N GLU A 60 16.32 21.13 -0.06
CA GLU A 60 17.25 20.13 0.44
C GLU A 60 16.51 18.98 1.16
N THR A 61 15.57 19.33 2.04
CA THR A 61 14.74 18.37 2.75
C THR A 61 13.87 17.60 1.77
N THR A 62 13.28 18.26 0.77
CA THR A 62 12.47 17.60 -0.27
C THR A 62 13.28 16.57 -1.05
N GLU A 63 14.52 16.90 -1.44
CA GLU A 63 15.42 15.99 -2.13
C GLU A 63 15.82 14.79 -1.26
N ARG A 64 16.10 15.02 0.03
CA ARG A 64 16.38 13.95 1.00
C ARG A 64 15.17 13.06 1.23
N VAL A 65 13.99 13.65 1.44
CA VAL A 65 12.72 12.91 1.59
C VAL A 65 12.46 12.05 0.36
N ASN A 66 12.57 12.61 -0.84
CA ASN A 66 12.36 11.85 -2.08
C ASN A 66 13.34 10.67 -2.20
N ARG A 67 14.61 10.86 -1.84
CA ARG A 67 15.62 9.79 -1.85
C ARG A 67 15.23 8.64 -0.91
N PHE A 68 14.93 8.94 0.35
CA PHE A 68 14.63 7.91 1.34
C PHE A 68 13.25 7.29 1.16
N ALA A 69 12.28 8.06 0.66
CA ALA A 69 10.99 7.54 0.24
C ALA A 69 11.14 6.57 -0.94
N ARG A 70 12.06 6.84 -1.87
CA ARG A 70 12.37 5.92 -2.97
C ARG A 70 13.05 4.64 -2.45
N GLU A 71 14.02 4.73 -1.54
CA GLU A 71 14.61 3.56 -0.89
C GLU A 71 13.53 2.68 -0.25
N TRP A 72 12.66 3.28 0.59
CA TRP A 72 11.54 2.58 1.22
C TRP A 72 10.57 1.94 0.22
N LEU A 73 10.18 2.66 -0.84
CA LEU A 73 9.33 2.11 -1.90
C LEU A 73 9.97 0.90 -2.60
N LEU A 74 11.29 0.90 -2.81
CA LEU A 74 12.00 -0.23 -3.41
C LEU A 74 12.02 -1.44 -2.47
N ASP A 75 12.12 -1.22 -1.16
CA ASP A 75 12.02 -2.28 -0.16
C ASP A 75 10.61 -2.89 -0.16
N VAL A 76 9.55 -2.05 -0.12
CA VAL A 76 8.15 -2.51 -0.23
C VAL A 76 7.91 -3.27 -1.54
N GLN A 77 8.49 -2.80 -2.64
CA GLN A 77 8.40 -3.46 -3.94
C GLN A 77 9.06 -4.84 -3.97
N GLN A 78 10.30 -4.94 -3.46
CA GLN A 78 11.00 -6.22 -3.39
C GLN A 78 10.22 -7.20 -2.51
N GLN A 79 9.72 -6.73 -1.38
CA GLN A 79 8.91 -7.51 -0.46
C GLN A 79 7.63 -8.06 -1.10
N VAL A 80 6.91 -7.23 -1.87
CA VAL A 80 5.71 -7.65 -2.61
C VAL A 80 6.04 -8.66 -3.70
N ILE A 81 7.14 -8.45 -4.43
CA ILE A 81 7.61 -9.38 -5.45
C ILE A 81 7.92 -10.74 -4.81
N ASP A 82 8.71 -10.77 -3.74
CA ASP A 82 9.11 -12.01 -3.07
C ASP A 82 7.92 -12.77 -2.46
N ASN A 83 6.90 -12.04 -2.04
CA ASN A 83 5.73 -12.57 -1.33
C ASN A 83 4.43 -12.45 -2.13
N VAL A 84 4.51 -12.42 -3.47
CA VAL A 84 3.33 -12.18 -4.33
C VAL A 84 2.17 -13.15 -4.09
N ASP A 85 2.44 -14.40 -3.69
CA ASP A 85 1.39 -15.37 -3.38
C ASP A 85 0.60 -15.02 -2.11
N PHE A 86 1.20 -14.30 -1.15
CA PHE A 86 0.48 -13.77 0.01
C PHE A 86 -0.44 -12.62 -0.41
N VAL A 87 0.05 -11.75 -1.31
CA VAL A 87 -0.76 -10.67 -1.88
C VAL A 87 -1.94 -11.23 -2.66
N ILE A 88 -1.73 -12.26 -3.48
CA ILE A 88 -2.80 -12.95 -4.23
C ILE A 88 -3.81 -13.61 -3.28
N GLN A 89 -3.41 -14.06 -2.10
CA GLN A 89 -4.38 -14.57 -1.12
C GLN A 89 -5.22 -13.46 -0.48
N ILE A 90 -4.69 -12.24 -0.39
CA ILE A 90 -5.44 -11.05 0.03
C ILE A 90 -6.36 -10.56 -1.09
N GLU A 91 -5.86 -10.56 -2.33
CA GLU A 91 -6.56 -10.09 -3.52
C GLU A 91 -6.42 -11.12 -4.66
N PRO A 92 -7.33 -12.10 -4.73
CA PRO A 92 -7.28 -13.19 -5.70
C PRO A 92 -7.27 -12.75 -7.16
N LEU A 93 -6.52 -13.48 -7.98
CA LEU A 93 -6.35 -13.18 -9.41
C LEU A 93 -7.64 -13.29 -10.22
N ASP A 94 -8.58 -14.11 -9.77
CA ASP A 94 -9.88 -14.33 -10.41
C ASP A 94 -10.96 -13.36 -9.89
N GLY A 95 -10.62 -12.43 -9.01
CA GLY A 95 -11.55 -11.49 -8.40
C GLY A 95 -12.47 -12.12 -7.34
N SER A 96 -12.22 -13.37 -6.94
CA SER A 96 -12.94 -13.99 -5.83
C SER A 96 -12.65 -13.28 -4.50
N THR A 97 -13.50 -13.54 -3.51
CA THR A 97 -13.39 -12.96 -2.18
C THR A 97 -12.02 -13.26 -1.55
N GLY A 98 -11.31 -12.20 -1.20
CA GLY A 98 -9.97 -12.28 -0.64
C GLY A 98 -9.94 -12.68 0.83
N TYR A 99 -8.75 -13.02 1.33
CA TYR A 99 -8.58 -13.43 2.72
C TYR A 99 -9.12 -12.39 3.71
N LEU A 100 -8.91 -11.10 3.46
CA LEU A 100 -9.35 -10.03 4.36
C LEU A 100 -10.88 -9.97 4.51
N ASP A 101 -11.61 -10.34 3.47
CA ASP A 101 -13.07 -10.37 3.49
C ASP A 101 -13.62 -11.61 4.23
N THR A 102 -12.78 -12.63 4.40
CA THR A 102 -13.12 -13.88 5.10
C THR A 102 -12.61 -13.93 6.54
N ILE A 103 -11.89 -12.90 7.01
CA ILE A 103 -11.39 -12.84 8.39
C ILE A 103 -12.57 -12.94 9.37
N ASN A 104 -12.41 -13.85 10.34
CA ASN A 104 -13.29 -14.01 11.48
C ASN A 104 -12.54 -13.60 12.77
N PRO A 105 -12.90 -12.49 13.43
CA PRO A 105 -12.25 -12.03 14.66
C PRO A 105 -12.46 -12.94 15.88
N GLN A 106 -13.32 -13.97 15.77
CA GLN A 106 -13.52 -14.95 16.84
C GLN A 106 -12.71 -16.23 16.63
N ASP A 107 -12.04 -16.37 15.48
CA ASP A 107 -11.22 -17.54 15.15
C ASP A 107 -9.73 -17.25 15.37
N PRO A 108 -9.06 -17.91 16.33
CA PRO A 108 -7.62 -17.76 16.55
C PRO A 108 -6.77 -18.05 15.31
N LYS A 109 -7.21 -18.96 14.43
CA LYS A 109 -6.49 -19.29 13.19
C LYS A 109 -6.52 -18.13 12.19
N SER A 110 -7.59 -17.35 12.20
CA SER A 110 -7.67 -16.11 11.42
C SER A 110 -6.59 -15.12 11.88
N PHE A 111 -6.40 -14.90 13.18
CA PHE A 111 -5.32 -14.01 13.65
C PHE A 111 -3.92 -14.55 13.35
N GLU A 112 -3.70 -15.85 13.49
CA GLU A 112 -2.41 -16.47 13.18
C GLU A 112 -2.05 -16.27 11.71
N ARG A 113 -3.01 -16.48 10.80
CA ARG A 113 -2.81 -16.27 9.36
C ARG A 113 -2.54 -14.80 9.03
N ALA A 114 -3.31 -13.87 9.61
CA ALA A 114 -3.09 -12.45 9.39
C ALA A 114 -1.72 -11.99 9.91
N SER A 115 -1.28 -12.53 11.05
CA SER A 115 0.06 -12.26 11.61
C SER A 115 1.17 -12.76 10.69
N LYS A 116 1.01 -13.94 10.08
CA LYS A 116 1.95 -14.45 9.06
C LYS A 116 2.02 -13.51 7.86
N TYR A 117 0.88 -12.99 7.42
CA TYR A 117 0.84 -12.06 6.29
C TYR A 117 1.52 -10.74 6.66
N ALA A 118 1.25 -10.20 7.85
CA ALA A 118 1.87 -8.99 8.34
C ALA A 118 3.40 -9.11 8.41
N LEU A 119 3.92 -10.25 8.86
CA LEU A 119 5.36 -10.51 8.88
C LEU A 119 5.98 -10.48 7.46
N GLN A 120 5.26 -10.99 6.46
CA GLN A 120 5.76 -11.05 5.09
C GLN A 120 5.49 -9.78 4.28
N LEU A 121 4.42 -9.03 4.57
CA LEU A 121 3.93 -7.89 3.77
C LEU A 121 4.06 -6.52 4.46
N ASN A 122 4.47 -6.46 5.72
CA ASN A 122 4.72 -5.20 6.45
C ASN A 122 6.13 -5.09 7.09
N SER A 123 7.10 -5.90 6.66
CA SER A 123 8.48 -5.86 7.20
C SER A 123 9.21 -4.54 6.92
N SER A 124 8.88 -3.82 5.84
CA SER A 124 9.47 -2.51 5.52
C SER A 124 9.07 -1.39 6.49
N GLY A 125 8.02 -1.61 7.31
CA GLY A 125 7.47 -0.60 8.21
C GLY A 125 6.89 0.62 7.48
N THR A 126 6.54 1.66 8.25
CA THR A 126 5.99 2.90 7.70
C THR A 126 7.09 3.80 7.14
N LEU A 127 6.75 4.64 6.16
CA LEU A 127 7.68 5.63 5.62
C LEU A 127 8.08 6.65 6.69
N LEU A 128 7.16 7.02 7.58
CA LEU A 128 7.48 7.89 8.71
C LEU A 128 8.65 7.34 9.54
N ASN A 129 8.66 6.05 9.84
CA ASN A 129 9.74 5.41 10.59
C ASN A 129 11.06 5.46 9.82
N ALA A 130 11.03 5.22 8.50
CA ALA A 130 12.20 5.34 7.64
C ALA A 130 12.78 6.76 7.64
N LEU A 131 11.93 7.79 7.58
CA LEU A 131 12.34 9.20 7.59
C LEU A 131 12.86 9.65 8.96
N LEU A 132 12.23 9.20 10.05
CA LEU A 132 12.67 9.48 11.43
C LEU A 132 14.02 8.83 11.72
N GLY A 133 14.22 7.58 11.32
CA GLY A 133 15.49 6.86 11.48
C GLY A 133 16.68 7.55 10.79
N ARG A 134 16.40 8.30 9.72
CA ARG A 134 17.39 9.08 8.95
C ARG A 134 17.46 10.56 9.36
N ARG A 135 16.70 10.99 10.39
CA ARG A 135 16.63 12.39 10.89
C ARG A 135 16.40 13.40 9.76
N VAL A 136 15.43 13.09 8.90
CA VAL A 136 15.10 13.90 7.72
C VAL A 136 14.07 14.97 8.07
N LEU A 137 13.10 14.59 8.90
CA LEU A 137 12.04 15.47 9.35
C LEU A 137 12.42 16.06 10.70
N SER A 138 12.08 17.34 10.90
CA SER A 138 12.01 17.95 12.22
C SER A 138 10.91 17.31 13.06
N SER A 139 10.94 17.51 14.38
CA SER A 139 9.90 17.03 15.29
C SER A 139 8.52 17.56 14.92
N GLU A 140 8.42 18.81 14.49
CA GLU A 140 7.15 19.43 14.08
C GLU A 140 6.61 18.80 12.79
N GLN A 141 7.46 18.63 11.78
CA GLN A 141 7.10 17.95 10.53
C GLN A 141 6.67 16.50 10.77
N ALA A 142 7.36 15.76 11.64
CA ALA A 142 7.00 14.40 11.99
C ALA A 142 5.65 14.33 12.73
N GLN A 143 5.38 15.25 13.65
CA GLN A 143 4.07 15.33 14.33
C GLN A 143 2.95 15.70 13.37
N SER A 144 3.19 16.61 12.42
CA SER A 144 2.25 16.98 11.37
C SER A 144 1.94 15.77 10.48
N PHE A 145 2.97 15.04 10.06
CA PHE A 145 2.83 13.80 9.27
C PHE A 145 1.94 12.80 10.00
N GLN A 146 2.30 12.47 11.23
CA GLN A 146 1.60 11.45 12.02
C GLN A 146 0.13 11.83 12.22
N ARG A 147 -0.15 13.12 12.44
CA ARG A 147 -1.51 13.64 12.60
C ARG A 147 -2.33 13.47 11.32
N GLU A 148 -1.76 13.76 10.15
CA GLU A 148 -2.47 13.62 8.88
C GLU A 148 -2.84 12.17 8.58
N VAL A 149 -1.91 11.23 8.74
CA VAL A 149 -2.18 9.80 8.55
C VAL A 149 -3.20 9.30 9.57
N TYR A 150 -3.05 9.66 10.85
CA TYR A 150 -4.01 9.28 11.89
C TYR A 150 -5.42 9.82 11.62
N ASN A 151 -5.54 11.09 11.24
CA ASN A 151 -6.83 11.70 10.92
C ASN A 151 -7.51 10.99 9.74
N TYR A 152 -6.73 10.65 8.71
CA TYR A 152 -7.20 9.87 7.57
C TYR A 152 -7.72 8.49 7.97
N ASP A 153 -6.91 7.72 8.70
CA ASP A 153 -7.26 6.36 9.13
C ASP A 153 -8.50 6.37 10.04
N MET A 154 -8.61 7.35 10.95
CA MET A 154 -9.78 7.48 11.83
C MET A 154 -11.04 7.89 11.08
N ALA A 155 -10.92 8.71 10.04
CA ALA A 155 -12.07 9.09 9.22
C ALA A 155 -12.61 7.89 8.44
N LEU A 156 -11.72 7.09 7.84
CA LEU A 156 -12.11 5.83 7.19
C LEU A 156 -12.72 4.83 8.17
N LEU A 157 -12.13 4.67 9.37
CA LEU A 157 -12.68 3.77 10.38
C LEU A 157 -14.12 4.16 10.76
N ARG A 158 -14.37 5.46 10.97
CA ARG A 158 -15.73 5.97 11.25
C ARG A 158 -16.68 5.71 10.09
N GLN A 159 -16.23 5.86 8.86
CA GLN A 159 -17.03 5.58 7.67
C GLN A 159 -17.39 4.09 7.56
N VAL A 160 -16.46 3.18 7.88
CA VAL A 160 -16.67 1.72 7.77
C VAL A 160 -17.53 1.18 8.91
N VAL A 161 -17.30 1.66 10.13
CA VAL A 161 -17.93 1.13 11.35
C VAL A 161 -19.24 1.88 11.65
N GLY A 162 -19.40 3.11 11.12
CA GLY A 162 -20.56 3.95 11.40
C GLY A 162 -20.67 4.27 12.89
N SER A 163 -21.90 4.30 13.40
CA SER A 163 -22.20 4.45 14.84
C SER A 163 -22.24 3.13 15.61
N GLY A 164 -22.07 1.98 14.94
CA GLY A 164 -22.19 0.66 15.55
C GLY A 164 -20.83 0.02 15.78
N HIS A 165 -20.59 -0.61 16.93
CA HIS A 165 -19.33 -1.32 17.19
C HIS A 165 -19.29 -2.70 16.50
N ASP A 166 -19.31 -2.75 15.16
CA ASP A 166 -19.09 -4.00 14.42
C ASP A 166 -17.60 -4.39 14.46
N MET A 167 -17.29 -5.34 15.35
CA MET A 167 -15.93 -5.85 15.53
C MET A 167 -15.37 -6.50 14.27
N THR A 168 -16.22 -7.13 13.45
CA THR A 168 -15.79 -7.78 12.20
C THR A 168 -15.39 -6.75 11.17
N LEU A 169 -16.23 -5.74 10.92
CA LEU A 169 -15.90 -4.67 9.99
C LEU A 169 -14.68 -3.87 10.45
N SER A 170 -14.58 -3.56 11.74
CA SER A 170 -13.41 -2.89 12.32
C SER A 170 -12.13 -3.71 12.14
N THR A 171 -12.16 -5.02 12.42
CA THR A 171 -11.00 -5.91 12.26
C THR A 171 -10.58 -6.01 10.79
N ARG A 172 -11.54 -6.19 9.87
CA ARG A 172 -11.24 -6.23 8.43
C ARG A 172 -10.63 -4.94 7.94
N HIS A 173 -11.15 -3.80 8.39
CA HIS A 173 -10.59 -2.49 8.07
C HIS A 173 -9.15 -2.35 8.58
N GLN A 174 -8.88 -2.66 9.85
CA GLN A 174 -7.54 -2.60 10.42
C GLN A 174 -6.51 -3.42 9.62
N TYR A 175 -6.89 -4.63 9.20
CA TYR A 175 -6.00 -5.44 8.36
C TYR A 175 -5.84 -4.87 6.94
N ARG A 176 -6.91 -4.36 6.30
CA ARG A 176 -6.77 -3.66 5.02
C ARG A 176 -5.79 -2.50 5.11
N MET A 177 -5.85 -1.71 6.18
CA MET A 177 -4.90 -0.61 6.41
C MET A 177 -3.47 -1.13 6.61
N SER A 178 -3.31 -2.26 7.31
CA SER A 178 -2.00 -2.88 7.55
C SER A 178 -1.34 -3.44 6.29
N PHE A 179 -2.12 -3.78 5.26
CA PHE A 179 -1.62 -4.31 3.97
C PHE A 179 -1.68 -3.29 2.83
N ARG A 180 -2.14 -2.06 3.12
CA ARG A 180 -2.43 -1.03 2.13
C ARG A 180 -1.22 -0.73 1.22
N ASP A 181 -0.03 -0.56 1.80
CA ASP A 181 1.17 -0.21 1.03
C ASP A 181 1.62 -1.37 0.14
N ALA A 182 1.52 -2.62 0.63
CA ALA A 182 1.81 -3.81 -0.15
C ALA A 182 0.82 -3.98 -1.33
N LEU A 183 -0.47 -3.77 -1.08
CA LEU A 183 -1.50 -3.80 -2.12
C LEU A 183 -1.31 -2.68 -3.14
N GLY A 184 -1.05 -1.45 -2.68
CA GLY A 184 -0.75 -0.32 -3.53
C GLY A 184 0.49 -0.54 -4.40
N MET A 185 1.52 -1.18 -3.85
CA MET A 185 2.71 -1.56 -4.62
C MET A 185 2.42 -2.65 -5.64
N TYR A 186 1.63 -3.66 -5.28
CA TYR A 186 1.18 -4.68 -6.21
C TYR A 186 0.39 -4.08 -7.36
N HIS A 187 -0.59 -3.22 -7.07
CA HIS A 187 -1.33 -2.44 -8.05
C HIS A 187 -0.42 -1.62 -8.98
N SER A 188 0.57 -0.92 -8.41
CA SER A 188 1.54 -0.15 -9.18
C SER A 188 2.37 -1.03 -10.13
N LEU A 189 2.78 -2.22 -9.68
CA LEU A 189 3.49 -3.18 -10.53
C LEU A 189 2.60 -3.65 -11.69
N LEU A 190 1.32 -3.92 -11.44
CA LEU A 190 0.38 -4.29 -12.51
C LEU A 190 0.20 -3.13 -13.50
N ASP A 191 -0.02 -1.90 -13.02
CA ASP A 191 -0.18 -0.71 -13.86
C ASP A 191 1.05 -0.48 -14.75
N ARG A 192 2.25 -0.59 -14.17
CA ARG A 192 3.52 -0.42 -14.91
C ARG A 192 3.76 -1.54 -15.91
N ALA A 193 3.35 -2.77 -15.60
CA ALA A 193 3.48 -3.91 -16.50
C ALA A 193 2.75 -3.69 -17.82
N VAL A 194 1.58 -3.04 -17.81
CA VAL A 194 0.80 -2.75 -19.04
C VAL A 194 1.66 -2.05 -20.10
N SER A 195 2.50 -1.09 -19.68
CA SER A 195 3.36 -0.30 -20.59
C SER A 195 4.55 -1.06 -21.17
N CYS A 196 4.94 -2.20 -20.58
CA CYS A 196 6.17 -2.91 -20.92
C CYS A 196 5.98 -4.42 -21.10
N ILE A 197 4.73 -4.89 -21.20
CA ILE A 197 4.38 -6.30 -21.08
C ILE A 197 5.09 -7.19 -22.11
N ASP A 198 5.22 -6.74 -23.36
CA ASP A 198 5.90 -7.50 -24.43
C ASP A 198 7.35 -7.84 -24.03
N ARG A 199 8.06 -6.88 -23.43
CA ARG A 199 9.45 -7.07 -22.96
C ARG A 199 9.52 -7.79 -21.62
N ALA A 200 8.49 -7.66 -20.79
CA ALA A 200 8.45 -8.32 -19.48
C ALA A 200 8.29 -9.84 -19.62
N VAL A 201 7.44 -10.30 -20.54
CA VAL A 201 7.21 -11.75 -20.74
C VAL A 201 8.40 -12.49 -21.32
N GLU A 202 9.34 -11.79 -21.97
CA GLU A 202 10.61 -12.39 -22.43
C GLU A 202 11.41 -13.01 -21.27
N ALA A 203 11.30 -12.46 -20.06
CA ALA A 203 11.98 -12.98 -18.87
C ALA A 203 11.44 -14.35 -18.41
N LEU A 204 10.31 -14.81 -18.94
CA LEU A 204 9.72 -16.11 -18.61
C LEU A 204 10.34 -17.28 -19.37
N GLY A 205 11.12 -16.99 -20.43
CA GLY A 205 11.58 -17.98 -21.39
C GLY A 205 10.55 -18.27 -22.50
N PRO A 206 10.99 -18.89 -23.62
CA PRO A 206 10.20 -18.96 -24.85
C PRO A 206 8.89 -19.75 -24.70
N GLU A 207 8.91 -20.86 -23.96
CA GLU A 207 7.74 -21.70 -23.74
C GLU A 207 6.65 -20.97 -22.94
N ALA A 208 7.03 -20.37 -21.81
CA ALA A 208 6.10 -19.64 -20.95
C ALA A 208 5.58 -18.37 -21.62
N ALA A 209 6.44 -17.65 -22.35
CA ALA A 209 6.03 -16.48 -23.14
C ALA A 209 5.03 -16.86 -24.24
N ALA A 210 5.24 -17.99 -24.93
CA ALA A 210 4.29 -18.48 -25.94
C ALA A 210 2.93 -18.84 -25.32
N LYS A 211 2.93 -19.46 -24.12
CA LYS A 211 1.71 -19.83 -23.39
C LYS A 211 0.83 -18.63 -23.05
N VAL A 212 1.43 -17.50 -22.66
CA VAL A 212 0.69 -16.29 -22.22
C VAL A 212 0.45 -15.27 -23.31
N LYS A 213 0.79 -15.60 -24.57
CA LYS A 213 0.61 -14.70 -25.72
C LYS A 213 -0.82 -14.17 -25.88
N PRO A 214 -1.89 -14.97 -25.69
CA PRO A 214 -3.27 -14.46 -25.71
C PRO A 214 -3.51 -13.40 -24.62
N GLU A 215 -3.03 -13.64 -23.40
CA GLU A 215 -3.21 -12.73 -22.28
C GLU A 215 -2.42 -11.43 -22.45
N VAL A 216 -1.23 -11.48 -23.08
CA VAL A 216 -0.48 -10.27 -23.46
C VAL A 216 -1.29 -9.38 -24.40
N ALA A 217 -2.01 -9.97 -25.36
CA ALA A 217 -2.90 -9.19 -26.24
C ALA A 217 -4.05 -8.53 -25.45
N SER A 218 -4.64 -9.22 -24.47
CA SER A 218 -5.66 -8.66 -23.59
C SER A 218 -5.13 -7.50 -22.75
N VAL A 219 -3.92 -7.62 -22.19
CA VAL A 219 -3.27 -6.54 -21.43
C VAL A 219 -3.10 -5.29 -22.30
N LYS A 220 -2.69 -5.46 -23.56
CA LYS A 220 -2.48 -4.36 -24.50
C LYS A 220 -3.77 -3.72 -25.00
N ALA A 221 -4.87 -4.48 -24.99
CA ALA A 221 -6.18 -4.00 -25.41
C ALA A 221 -6.93 -3.22 -24.31
N ALA A 222 -6.45 -3.27 -23.07
CA ALA A 222 -7.06 -2.56 -21.94
C ALA A 222 -7.03 -1.04 -22.13
N LYS A 223 -8.15 -0.38 -21.86
CA LYS A 223 -8.32 1.08 -22.09
C LYS A 223 -8.16 1.92 -20.83
N GLY A 224 -7.95 1.28 -19.68
CA GLY A 224 -7.83 1.96 -18.40
C GLY A 224 -7.08 1.12 -17.36
N ARG A 225 -6.81 1.72 -16.20
CA ARG A 225 -6.07 1.07 -15.11
C ARG A 225 -6.78 -0.19 -14.63
N ASP A 226 -8.08 -0.14 -14.40
CA ASP A 226 -8.83 -1.29 -13.85
C ASP A 226 -8.87 -2.46 -14.83
N GLU A 227 -9.13 -2.19 -16.11
CA GLU A 227 -9.06 -3.19 -17.19
C GLU A 227 -7.64 -3.76 -17.32
N GLY A 228 -6.62 -2.91 -17.23
CA GLY A 228 -5.21 -3.31 -17.33
C GLY A 228 -4.81 -4.21 -16.16
N ARG A 229 -5.17 -3.85 -14.93
CA ARG A 229 -4.97 -4.67 -13.73
C ARG A 229 -5.69 -6.00 -13.86
N ALA A 230 -6.95 -6.02 -14.30
CA ALA A 230 -7.71 -7.25 -14.49
C ALA A 230 -7.06 -8.18 -15.53
N ALA A 231 -6.66 -7.64 -16.69
CA ALA A 231 -5.96 -8.40 -17.72
C ALA A 231 -4.61 -8.93 -17.22
N MET A 232 -3.86 -8.14 -16.45
CA MET A 232 -2.61 -8.56 -15.83
C MET A 232 -2.82 -9.69 -14.80
N ARG A 233 -3.88 -9.61 -13.97
CA ARG A 233 -4.22 -10.71 -13.04
C ARG A 233 -4.54 -12.00 -13.81
N GLY A 234 -5.28 -11.89 -14.92
CA GLY A 234 -5.55 -13.02 -15.84
C GLY A 234 -4.26 -13.64 -16.40
N LEU A 235 -3.28 -12.82 -16.79
CA LEU A 235 -1.95 -13.29 -17.21
C LEU A 235 -1.24 -14.02 -16.07
N LEU A 236 -1.16 -13.42 -14.87
CA LEU A 236 -0.49 -14.00 -13.72
C LEU A 236 -1.10 -15.35 -13.29
N GLN A 237 -2.39 -15.57 -13.57
CA GLN A 237 -3.07 -16.82 -13.27
C GLN A 237 -2.51 -18.01 -14.07
N LYS A 238 -1.96 -17.75 -15.26
CA LYS A 238 -1.34 -18.77 -16.12
C LYS A 238 0.08 -19.14 -15.71
N LEU A 239 0.69 -18.36 -14.83
CA LEU A 239 2.07 -18.46 -14.41
C LEU A 239 2.21 -19.21 -13.08
N THR A 240 3.34 -19.91 -12.92
CA THR A 240 3.78 -20.44 -11.62
C THR A 240 4.27 -19.32 -10.71
N HIS A 241 4.43 -19.59 -9.41
CA HIS A 241 4.99 -18.62 -8.46
C HIS A 241 6.33 -18.04 -8.93
N ALA A 242 7.27 -18.89 -9.35
CA ALA A 242 8.58 -18.44 -9.84
C ALA A 242 8.47 -17.55 -11.09
N GLN A 243 7.54 -17.88 -12.00
CA GLN A 243 7.28 -17.09 -13.21
C GLN A 243 6.64 -15.73 -12.88
N ARG A 244 5.68 -15.68 -11.94
CA ARG A 244 5.09 -14.41 -11.46
C ARG A 244 6.18 -13.50 -10.89
N ARG A 245 7.05 -14.05 -10.04
CA ARG A 245 8.20 -13.32 -9.47
C ARG A 245 9.12 -12.79 -10.57
N ALA A 246 9.54 -13.65 -11.51
CA ALA A 246 10.40 -13.26 -12.61
C ALA A 246 9.78 -12.14 -13.48
N LEU A 247 8.48 -12.24 -13.78
CA LEU A 247 7.76 -11.20 -14.52
C LEU A 247 7.78 -9.86 -13.76
N LEU A 248 7.38 -9.86 -12.49
CA LEU A 248 7.29 -8.63 -11.70
C LEU A 248 8.66 -8.01 -11.42
N MET A 249 9.70 -8.83 -11.23
CA MET A 249 11.09 -8.37 -11.20
C MET A 249 11.47 -7.68 -12.52
N LYS A 250 11.10 -8.27 -13.66
CA LYS A 250 11.39 -7.67 -14.96
C LYS A 250 10.64 -6.36 -15.15
N VAL A 251 9.38 -6.26 -14.74
CA VAL A 251 8.60 -5.02 -14.77
C VAL A 251 9.27 -3.93 -13.94
N ARG A 252 9.75 -4.28 -12.74
CA ARG A 252 10.52 -3.35 -11.91
C ARG A 252 11.71 -2.78 -12.69
N ASP A 253 12.51 -3.66 -13.29
CA ASP A 253 13.75 -3.27 -13.95
C ASP A 253 13.49 -2.45 -15.22
N LEU A 254 12.39 -2.71 -15.92
CA LEU A 254 12.01 -2.02 -17.16
C LEU A 254 11.42 -0.63 -16.94
N VAL A 255 10.70 -0.42 -15.84
CA VAL A 255 9.98 0.83 -15.59
C VAL A 255 10.28 1.33 -14.17
N PRO A 256 11.53 1.58 -13.78
CA PRO A 256 11.91 1.77 -12.37
C PRO A 256 11.22 2.95 -11.68
N ILE A 257 11.09 2.89 -10.36
CA ILE A 257 10.64 4.04 -9.56
C ILE A 257 11.79 5.05 -9.51
N THR A 258 11.60 6.19 -10.18
CA THR A 258 12.60 7.27 -10.27
C THR A 258 12.34 8.41 -9.30
N ASN A 259 11.07 8.73 -9.05
CA ASN A 259 10.63 9.78 -8.13
C ASN A 259 9.50 9.24 -7.24
N ALA A 260 9.75 9.21 -5.93
CA ALA A 260 8.81 8.67 -4.95
C ALA A 260 7.64 9.64 -4.69
N LEU A 261 7.89 10.95 -4.73
CA LEU A 261 6.86 11.95 -4.47
C LEU A 261 5.87 12.09 -5.64
N SER A 262 6.27 11.76 -6.87
CA SER A 262 5.34 11.69 -8.01
C SER A 262 4.68 10.32 -8.18
N PHE A 263 4.94 9.37 -7.27
CA PHE A 263 4.47 7.99 -7.40
C PHE A 263 2.97 7.82 -7.08
N VAL A 264 2.41 8.74 -6.29
CA VAL A 264 1.03 8.73 -5.79
C VAL A 264 0.21 9.93 -6.20
#